data_AF-B8L8K4-F1
#
_entry.id   AF-B8L8K4-F1
#
_cell.length_a   1.000
_cell.length_b   1.000
_cell.length_c   1.000
_cell.angle_alpha   90.00
_cell.angle_beta   90.00
_cell.angle_gamma   90.00
#
_symmetry.space_group_name_H-M   'P 1'
#
loop_
_entity.id
_entity.type
_entity.pdbx_description
1 polymer ?
#
loop_
_entity_poly.entity_id
_entity_poly.type
_entity_poly.pdbx_seq_one_letter_code
_entity_poly.pdbx_strand_id
1 'polypeptide(L)'
;MRPLRLEQLGPFITASRSTIGRIAMIAGLPDGSSAVDVGALVLDLLEQDSTEIATALAVAVDREPQWIAAGSLEEVAQLLEAVAGLNRDFFALRLRRMVGAIREAVSPSAPPTSPSS
;
A
#
# COMPACT_ATOMS: atom_id res chain seq x y z
N MET A 1 -14.08 5.32 10.82
CA MET A 1 -12.84 4.49 10.79
C MET A 1 -11.73 5.15 11.60
N ARG A 2 -10.75 4.36 12.06
CA ARG A 2 -9.55 4.85 12.78
C ARG A 2 -8.29 4.46 11.96
N PRO A 3 -7.15 5.16 12.11
CA PRO A 3 -5.89 4.75 11.49
C PRO A 3 -5.47 3.33 11.91
N LEU A 4 -4.68 2.67 11.05
CA LEU A 4 -4.12 1.34 11.35
C LEU A 4 -3.29 1.38 12.64
N ARG A 5 -3.51 0.38 13.50
CA ARG A 5 -2.71 0.16 14.71
C ARG A 5 -1.46 -0.64 14.41
N LEU A 6 -0.49 -0.56 15.31
CA LEU A 6 0.78 -1.31 15.18
C LEU A 6 0.54 -2.83 15.14
N GLU A 7 -0.40 -3.34 15.94
CA GLU A 7 -0.78 -4.76 15.97
C GLU A 7 -1.40 -5.25 14.66
N GLN A 8 -2.08 -4.35 13.93
CA GLN A 8 -2.72 -4.64 12.65
C GLN A 8 -1.74 -4.57 11.48
N LEU A 9 -0.58 -3.93 11.66
CA LEU A 9 0.36 -3.64 10.57
C LEU A 9 0.95 -4.91 9.94
N GLY A 10 1.38 -5.87 10.77
CA GLY A 10 1.95 -7.13 10.28
C GLY A 10 0.97 -7.95 9.44
N PRO A 11 -0.24 -8.26 9.96
CA PRO A 11 -1.29 -8.93 9.20
C PRO A 11 -1.70 -8.16 7.93
N PHE A 12 -1.84 -6.84 8.02
CA PHE A 12 -2.21 -5.99 6.88
C PHE A 12 -1.17 -6.06 5.75
N ILE A 13 0.12 -5.91 6.08
CA ILE A 13 1.22 -6.01 5.11
C ILE A 13 1.26 -7.41 4.47
N THR A 14 1.01 -8.44 5.25
CA THR A 14 1.03 -9.83 4.77
C THR A 14 -0.09 -10.07 3.76
N ALA A 15 -1.32 -9.66 4.11
CA ALA A 15 -2.48 -9.75 3.23
C ALA A 15 -2.32 -8.91 1.96
N SER A 16 -1.71 -7.72 2.06
CA SER A 16 -1.58 -6.80 0.92
C SER A 16 -0.43 -7.12 -0.04
N ARG A 17 0.45 -8.09 0.27
CA ARG A 17 1.74 -8.27 -0.43
C ARG A 17 1.58 -8.54 -1.93
N SER A 18 0.66 -9.43 -2.30
CA SER A 18 0.37 -9.76 -3.71
C SER A 18 -0.20 -8.53 -4.44
N THR A 19 -1.24 -7.94 -3.84
CA THR A 19 -1.95 -6.78 -4.37
C THR A 19 -1.02 -5.57 -4.58
N ILE A 20 -0.10 -5.29 -3.65
CA ILE A 20 0.88 -4.20 -3.75
C ILE A 20 1.77 -4.38 -4.98
N GLY A 21 2.28 -5.60 -5.22
CA GLY A 21 3.13 -5.89 -6.36
C GLY A 21 2.41 -5.64 -7.69
N ARG A 22 1.15 -6.07 -7.79
CA ARG A 22 0.35 -5.86 -9.00
C ARG A 22 -0.02 -4.40 -9.21
N ILE A 23 -0.43 -3.69 -8.16
CA ILE A 23 -0.70 -2.24 -8.22
C ILE A 23 0.55 -1.48 -8.68
N ALA A 24 1.74 -1.86 -8.20
CA ALA A 24 2.99 -1.22 -8.63
C ALA A 24 3.28 -1.46 -10.12
N MET A 25 2.96 -2.65 -10.65
CA MET A 25 3.07 -2.92 -12.09
C MET A 25 2.09 -2.06 -12.90
N ILE A 26 0.83 -1.95 -12.45
CA ILE A 26 -0.19 -1.12 -13.11
C ILE A 26 0.19 0.37 -13.05
N ALA A 27 0.67 0.85 -11.90
CA ALA A 27 1.10 2.24 -11.72
C ALA A 27 2.37 2.60 -12.51
N GLY A 28 3.14 1.60 -12.97
CA GLY A 28 4.29 1.76 -13.86
C GLY A 28 3.93 1.83 -15.35
N LEU A 29 2.64 1.78 -15.70
CA LEU A 29 2.20 1.88 -17.09
C LEU A 29 2.46 3.29 -17.66
N PRO A 30 2.75 3.40 -18.97
CA PRO A 30 2.91 4.70 -19.62
C PRO A 30 1.60 5.50 -19.59
N ASP A 31 1.70 6.84 -19.52
CA ASP A 31 0.57 7.78 -19.52
C ASP A 31 -0.35 7.70 -20.77
N GLY A 32 -0.02 6.84 -21.75
CA GLY A 32 -0.80 6.59 -22.98
C GLY A 32 -1.54 5.26 -23.02
N SER A 33 -1.56 4.47 -21.95
CA SER A 33 -2.34 3.23 -21.87
C SER A 33 -3.84 3.52 -22.04
N SER A 34 -4.53 2.68 -22.82
CA SER A 34 -5.97 2.90 -23.04
C SER A 34 -6.75 2.64 -21.74
N ALA A 35 -7.86 3.35 -21.57
CA ALA A 35 -8.75 3.13 -20.42
C ALA A 35 -9.26 1.68 -20.34
N VAL A 36 -9.34 1.00 -21.49
CA VAL A 36 -9.73 -0.41 -21.59
C VAL A 36 -8.63 -1.33 -21.03
N ASP A 37 -7.36 -1.05 -21.32
CA ASP A 37 -6.24 -1.84 -20.80
C ASP A 37 -6.12 -1.71 -19.27
N VAL A 38 -6.27 -0.47 -18.76
CA VAL A 38 -6.29 -0.21 -17.32
C VAL A 38 -7.49 -0.89 -16.66
N GLY A 39 -8.67 -0.83 -17.29
CA GLY A 39 -9.88 -1.50 -16.83
C GLY A 39 -9.71 -3.02 -16.74
N ALA A 40 -9.15 -3.65 -17.76
CA ALA A 40 -8.88 -5.09 -17.78
C ALA A 40 -7.92 -5.51 -16.65
N LEU A 41 -6.84 -4.75 -16.44
CA LEU A 41 -5.88 -5.03 -15.37
C LEU A 41 -6.46 -4.87 -13.96
N VAL A 42 -7.38 -3.90 -13.78
CA VAL A 42 -8.11 -3.74 -12.52
C VAL A 42 -9.08 -4.90 -12.30
N LEU A 43 -9.75 -5.39 -13.35
CA LEU A 43 -10.61 -6.56 -13.24
C LEU A 43 -9.81 -7.83 -12.93
N ASP A 44 -8.66 -8.03 -13.59
CA ASP A 44 -7.75 -9.14 -13.31
C ASP A 44 -7.19 -9.08 -11.87
N LEU A 45 -6.90 -7.87 -11.36
CA LEU A 45 -6.51 -7.65 -9.96
C LEU A 45 -7.63 -8.09 -9.02
N LEU A 46 -8.87 -7.69 -9.29
CA LEU A 46 -10.02 -8.06 -8.46
C LEU A 46 -10.29 -9.57 -8.51
N GLU A 47 -10.17 -10.19 -9.68
CA GLU A 47 -10.35 -11.64 -9.83
C GLU A 47 -9.29 -12.41 -9.02
N GLN A 48 -8.01 -12.05 -9.18
CA GLN A 48 -6.89 -12.82 -8.65
C GLN A 48 -6.59 -12.53 -7.18
N ASP A 49 -6.82 -11.31 -6.71
CA ASP A 49 -6.44 -10.85 -5.37
C ASP A 49 -7.67 -10.48 -4.49
N SER A 50 -8.91 -10.87 -4.88
CA SER A 50 -10.13 -10.55 -4.11
C SER A 50 -10.06 -11.00 -2.66
N THR A 51 -9.49 -12.17 -2.38
CA THR A 51 -9.38 -12.73 -1.03
C THR A 51 -8.37 -11.95 -0.19
N GLU A 52 -7.24 -11.60 -0.79
CA GLU A 52 -6.17 -10.80 -0.21
C GLU A 52 -6.65 -9.38 0.12
N ILE A 53 -7.38 -8.76 -0.82
CA ILE A 53 -8.03 -7.45 -0.63
C ILE A 53 -9.03 -7.51 0.51
N ALA A 54 -9.91 -8.52 0.53
CA ALA A 54 -10.89 -8.70 1.61
C ALA A 54 -10.20 -8.89 2.97
N THR A 55 -9.13 -9.69 3.02
CA THR A 55 -8.35 -9.94 4.23
C THR A 55 -7.65 -8.68 4.72
N ALA A 56 -7.03 -7.91 3.83
CA ALA A 56 -6.37 -6.66 4.17
C ALA A 56 -7.36 -5.61 4.70
N LEU A 57 -8.51 -5.46 4.05
CA LEU A 57 -9.57 -4.55 4.50
C LEU A 57 -10.14 -4.99 5.85
N ALA A 58 -10.39 -6.29 6.04
CA ALA A 58 -10.87 -6.86 7.29
C ALA A 58 -9.94 -6.53 8.46
N VAL A 59 -8.61 -6.65 8.28
CA VAL A 59 -7.62 -6.21 9.25
C VAL A 59 -7.74 -4.70 9.53
N ALA A 60 -7.91 -3.88 8.49
CA ALA A 60 -8.00 -2.43 8.64
C ALA A 60 -9.26 -1.96 9.40
N VAL A 61 -10.36 -2.71 9.28
CA VAL A 61 -11.64 -2.38 9.94
C VAL A 61 -11.92 -3.18 11.21
N ASP A 62 -11.03 -4.08 11.59
CA ASP A 62 -11.23 -4.99 12.73
C ASP A 62 -12.52 -5.83 12.59
N ARG A 63 -12.65 -6.48 11.42
CA ARG A 63 -13.76 -7.37 11.05
C ARG A 63 -13.24 -8.70 10.50
N GLU A 64 -14.15 -9.65 10.33
CA GLU A 64 -13.85 -10.90 9.63
C GLU A 64 -13.83 -10.71 8.10
N PRO A 65 -12.96 -11.43 7.36
CA PRO A 65 -12.89 -11.33 5.89
C PRO A 65 -14.23 -11.59 5.18
N GLN A 66 -15.05 -12.50 5.72
CA GLN A 66 -16.37 -12.82 5.18
C GLN A 66 -17.33 -11.61 5.23
N TRP A 67 -17.16 -10.71 6.19
CA TRP A 67 -17.94 -9.47 6.24
C TRP A 67 -17.63 -8.55 5.06
N ILE A 68 -16.35 -8.49 4.65
CA ILE A 68 -15.93 -7.71 3.47
C ILE A 68 -16.40 -8.39 2.19
N ALA A 69 -16.22 -9.72 2.08
CA ALA A 69 -16.60 -10.48 0.89
C ALA A 69 -18.11 -10.49 0.61
N ALA A 70 -18.94 -10.26 1.64
CA ALA A 70 -20.39 -10.12 1.50
C ALA A 70 -20.84 -8.71 1.06
N GLY A 71 -19.94 -7.73 1.07
CA GLY A 71 -20.23 -6.36 0.66
C GLY A 71 -20.37 -6.21 -0.85
N SER A 72 -21.15 -5.21 -1.27
CA SER A 72 -21.19 -4.81 -2.67
C SER A 72 -19.85 -4.18 -3.11
N LEU A 73 -19.58 -4.20 -4.42
CA LEU A 73 -18.36 -3.59 -4.96
C LEU A 73 -18.25 -2.10 -4.61
N GLU A 74 -19.38 -1.39 -4.56
CA GLU A 74 -19.43 0.03 -4.18
C GLU A 74 -19.04 0.23 -2.70
N GLU A 75 -19.61 -0.57 -1.79
CA GLU A 75 -19.26 -0.50 -0.36
C GLU A 75 -17.79 -0.84 -0.13
N VAL A 76 -17.26 -1.86 -0.82
CA VAL A 76 -15.84 -2.24 -0.73
C VAL A 76 -14.93 -1.15 -1.29
N ALA A 77 -15.30 -0.50 -2.40
CA ALA A 77 -14.55 0.62 -2.98
C ALA A 77 -14.51 1.82 -2.03
N GLN A 78 -15.66 2.22 -1.47
CA GLN A 78 -15.74 3.30 -0.46
C GLN A 78 -14.89 2.97 0.78
N LEU A 79 -14.88 1.71 1.19
CA LEU A 79 -14.07 1.26 2.32
C LEU A 79 -12.56 1.37 2.01
N LEU A 80 -12.16 0.96 0.81
CA LEU A 80 -10.78 1.03 0.34
C LEU A 80 -10.30 2.49 0.27
N GLU A 81 -11.13 3.39 -0.27
CA GLU A 81 -10.86 4.84 -0.27
C GLU A 81 -10.71 5.39 1.15
N ALA A 82 -11.58 4.97 2.08
CA ALA A 82 -11.51 5.41 3.47
C ALA A 82 -10.24 4.92 4.18
N VAL A 83 -9.83 3.65 3.98
CA VAL A 83 -8.57 3.11 4.52
C VAL A 83 -7.37 3.84 3.91
N ALA A 84 -7.34 4.01 2.58
CA ALA A 84 -6.25 4.70 1.90
C ALA A 84 -6.15 6.17 2.35
N GLY A 85 -7.28 6.86 2.43
CA GLY A 85 -7.38 8.26 2.85
C GLY A 85 -6.88 8.48 4.27
N LEU A 86 -7.35 7.68 5.23
CA LEU A 86 -6.96 7.80 6.65
C LEU A 86 -5.48 7.51 6.91
N ASN A 87 -4.87 6.67 6.09
CA ASN A 87 -3.46 6.31 6.25
C ASN A 87 -2.53 7.06 5.27
N ARG A 88 -3.08 7.90 4.39
CA ARG A 88 -2.33 8.64 3.36
C ARG A 88 -1.21 9.47 3.96
N ASP A 89 -1.50 10.27 4.99
CA ASP A 89 -0.50 11.15 5.59
C ASP A 89 0.63 10.36 6.25
N PHE A 90 0.31 9.22 6.85
CA PHE A 90 1.31 8.33 7.42
C PHE A 90 2.19 7.72 6.32
N PHE A 91 1.61 7.08 5.31
CA PHE A 91 2.37 6.38 4.28
C PHE A 91 3.09 7.32 3.31
N ALA A 92 2.42 8.35 2.80
CA ALA A 92 2.96 9.25 1.77
C ALA A 92 4.00 10.24 2.32
N LEU A 93 3.79 10.75 3.54
CA LEU A 93 4.61 11.83 4.09
C LEU A 93 5.49 11.34 5.24
N ARG A 94 4.90 10.74 6.28
CA ARG A 94 5.63 10.44 7.52
C ARG A 94 6.60 9.27 7.38
N LEU A 95 6.15 8.17 6.79
CA LEU A 95 6.97 6.99 6.55
C LEU A 95 8.12 7.30 5.59
N ARG A 96 7.84 8.03 4.50
CA ARG A 96 8.86 8.48 3.56
C ARG A 96 9.96 9.31 4.25
N ARG A 97 9.59 10.24 5.12
CA ARG A 97 10.55 11.04 5.91
C ARG A 97 11.37 10.17 6.86
N MET A 98 10.74 9.23 7.56
CA MET A 98 11.43 8.30 8.46
C MET A 98 12.45 7.44 7.71
N VAL A 99 12.06 6.87 6.57
CA VAL A 99 12.98 6.09 5.71
C VAL A 99 14.12 6.97 5.21
N GLY A 100 13.84 8.21 4.78
CA GLY A 100 14.87 9.18 4.39
C GLY A 100 15.88 9.44 5.51
N ALA A 101 15.40 9.75 6.71
CA ALA A 101 16.24 10.00 7.88
C ALA A 101 17.08 8.78 8.28
N ILE A 102 16.52 7.56 8.22
CA ILE A 102 17.26 6.33 8.46
C ILE A 102 18.36 6.15 7.40
N ARG A 103 18.07 6.37 6.12
CA ARG A 103 19.07 6.24 5.04
C ARG A 103 20.21 7.24 5.20
N GLU A 104 19.93 8.48 5.60
CA GLU A 104 20.96 9.47 5.91
C GLU A 104 21.81 9.06 7.12
N ALA A 105 21.19 8.56 8.19
CA ALA A 105 21.90 8.10 9.39
C ALA A 105 22.78 6.86 9.15
N VAL A 106 22.38 6.00 8.20
CA VAL A 106 23.10 4.77 7.83
C VAL A 106 24.15 5.02 6.73
N SER A 107 24.11 6.16 6.04
CA SER A 107 25.12 6.51 5.04
C SER A 107 26.43 6.86 5.74
N PRO A 108 27.54 6.11 5.52
CA PRO A 108 28.79 6.38 6.20
C PRO A 108 29.33 7.74 5.76
N SER A 109 29.57 8.62 6.73
CA SER A 109 30.29 9.88 6.53
C SER A 109 31.63 9.56 5.85
N ALA A 110 31.89 10.17 4.68
CA ALA A 110 33.15 9.98 3.97
C ALA A 110 34.32 10.30 4.91
N PRO A 111 35.40 9.49 4.92
CA PRO A 111 36.54 9.76 5.80
C PRO A 111 37.17 11.11 5.46
N PRO A 112 37.68 11.86 6.45
CA PRO A 112 38.32 13.14 6.19
C PRO A 112 39.54 12.92 5.28
N THR A 113 39.53 13.51 4.08
CA THR A 113 40.73 13.57 3.25
C THR A 113 41.73 14.51 3.93
N SER A 114 42.72 13.95 4.60
CA SER A 114 43.90 14.69 5.06
C SER A 114 44.61 15.32 3.85
N PRO A 115 44.94 16.62 3.88
CA PRO A 115 45.76 17.22 2.85
C PRO A 115 47.23 16.85 3.10
N SER A 116 47.85 16.14 2.17
CA SER A 116 49.31 15.98 2.18
C SER A 116 49.96 17.27 1.66
N SER A 117 50.86 17.82 2.48
CA SER A 117 51.75 18.94 2.14
C SER A 117 52.95 18.49 1.32
#